data_AF-A0A937NMA5-F1
#
_entry.id   AF-A0A937NMA5-F1
#
_cell.length_a   1.000
_cell.length_b   1.000
_cell.length_c   1.000
_cell.angle_alpha   90.00
_cell.angle_beta   90.00
_cell.angle_gamma   90.00
#
_symmetry.space_group_name_H-M   'P 1'
#
loop_
_entity.id
_entity.type
_entity.pdbx_description
1 polymer ?
#
loop_
_entity_poly.entity_id
_entity_poly.type
_entity_poly.pdbx_seq_one_letter_code
_entity_poly.pdbx_strand_id
1 'polypeptide(L)'
;MGYEDLRQQIEEIQPRLTPIFVEEAVHALLRQGEDVGGGVNALRLVKHLLGGSQLRDVEAVWAYDRLKPAFRTAFEQIPSLYYFEGD
;
A
#
# COMPACT_ATOMS: atom_id res chain seq x y z
N MET A 1 16.25 6.43 5.25
CA MET A 1 15.66 7.46 4.39
C MET A 1 15.31 8.66 5.26
N GLY A 2 15.29 9.89 4.74
CA GLY A 2 14.79 11.05 5.50
C GLY A 2 13.28 11.19 5.35
N TYR A 3 12.59 11.84 6.31
CA TYR A 3 11.14 12.09 6.17
C TYR A 3 10.81 13.03 5.00
N GLU A 4 11.74 13.91 4.61
CA GLU A 4 11.59 14.78 3.43
C GLU A 4 11.60 13.98 2.12
N ASP A 5 12.55 13.05 1.99
CA ASP A 5 12.65 12.14 0.84
C ASP A 5 11.42 11.22 0.75
N LEU A 6 10.97 10.68 1.89
CA LEU A 6 9.75 9.88 1.97
C LEU A 6 8.50 10.68 1.60
N ARG A 7 8.44 11.96 1.99
CA ARG A 7 7.34 12.85 1.61
C ARG A 7 7.28 13.05 0.11
N GLN A 8 8.42 13.34 -0.51
CA GLN A 8 8.51 13.53 -1.95
C GLN A 8 8.04 12.29 -2.70
N GLN A 9 8.48 11.10 -2.30
CA GLN A 9 8.02 9.85 -2.91
C GLN A 9 6.51 9.62 -2.74
N ILE A 10 5.95 9.98 -1.58
CA ILE A 10 4.49 9.94 -1.36
C ILE A 10 3.79 10.89 -2.34
N GLU A 11 4.26 12.13 -2.49
CA GLU A 11 3.67 13.11 -3.41
C GLU A 11 3.75 12.65 -4.87
N GLU A 12 4.80 11.92 -5.25
CA GLU A 12 4.95 11.35 -6.59
C GLU A 12 4.03 10.14 -6.85
N ILE A 13 3.78 9.30 -5.84
CA ILE A 13 2.96 8.09 -5.99
C ILE A 13 1.47 8.35 -5.76
N GLN A 14 1.11 9.34 -4.94
CA GLN A 14 -0.27 9.68 -4.61
C GLN A 14 -1.18 9.88 -5.84
N PRO A 15 -0.78 10.60 -6.91
CA PRO A 15 -1.60 10.72 -8.12
C PRO A 15 -1.68 9.41 -8.93
N ARG A 16 -0.79 8.44 -8.68
CA ARG A 16 -0.76 7.13 -9.35
C ARG A 16 -1.58 6.08 -8.62
N LEU A 17 -2.06 6.35 -7.40
CA LEU A 17 -2.90 5.47 -6.58
C LEU A 17 -4.34 5.34 -7.13
N THR A 18 -4.42 4.84 -8.36
CA THR A 18 -5.67 4.45 -9.00
C THR A 18 -6.08 3.06 -8.54
N PRO A 19 -7.37 2.68 -8.68
CA PRO A 19 -7.84 1.35 -8.33
C PRO A 19 -7.02 0.23 -9.00
N ILE A 20 -6.75 0.37 -10.31
CA ILE A 20 -5.97 -0.61 -11.09
C ILE A 20 -4.55 -0.74 -10.54
N PHE A 21 -3.88 0.39 -10.29
CA PHE A 21 -2.51 0.39 -9.77
C PHE A 21 -2.40 -0.27 -8.39
N VAL A 22 -3.37 0.00 -7.51
CA VAL A 22 -3.42 -0.61 -6.17
C VAL A 22 -3.72 -2.10 -6.26
N GLU A 23 -4.65 -2.52 -7.12
CA GLU A 23 -4.97 -3.93 -7.37
C GLU A 23 -3.74 -4.70 -7.89
N GLU A 24 -3.00 -4.16 -8.86
CA GLU A 24 -1.78 -4.79 -9.37
C GLU A 24 -0.71 -4.95 -8.28
N ALA A 25 -0.51 -3.94 -7.44
CA ALA A 25 0.45 -4.00 -6.33
C ALA A 25 0.04 -5.05 -5.28
N VAL A 26 -1.25 -5.14 -4.97
CA VAL A 26 -1.83 -6.17 -4.09
C VAL A 26 -1.61 -7.57 -4.69
N HIS A 27 -1.91 -7.78 -5.96
CA HIS A 27 -1.66 -9.06 -6.64
C HIS A 27 -0.18 -9.43 -6.69
N ALA A 28 0.72 -8.45 -6.87
CA ALA A 28 2.16 -8.69 -6.84
C ALA A 28 2.61 -9.22 -5.47
N LEU A 29 2.08 -8.67 -4.38
CA LEU A 29 2.37 -9.13 -3.01
C LEU A 29 1.81 -10.53 -2.73
N LEU A 30 0.57 -10.80 -3.15
CA LEU A 30 -0.03 -12.13 -3.02
C LEU A 30 0.80 -13.20 -3.75
N ARG A 31 1.34 -12.89 -4.94
CA ARG A 31 2.21 -13.81 -5.69
C ARG A 31 3.56 -14.07 -5.02
N GLN A 32 4.03 -13.17 -4.16
CA GLN A 32 5.29 -13.31 -3.42
C GLN A 32 5.15 -14.20 -2.17
N GLY A 33 3.98 -14.81 -1.96
CA GLY A 33 3.72 -15.68 -0.80
C GLY A 33 3.20 -14.92 0.41
N GLU A 34 2.58 -13.75 0.20
CA GLU A 34 1.76 -13.13 1.25
C GLU A 34 0.57 -14.05 1.58
N ASP A 35 0.29 -14.17 2.88
CA ASP A 35 -0.38 -15.31 3.51
C ASP A 35 -1.71 -15.69 2.82
N VAL A 36 -1.88 -17.00 2.63
CA VAL A 36 -3.01 -17.64 1.91
C VAL A 36 -4.35 -17.42 2.63
N GLY A 37 -4.35 -16.76 3.79
CA GLY A 37 -5.51 -16.29 4.55
C GLY A 37 -6.22 -15.06 3.96
N GLY A 38 -5.75 -14.52 2.83
CA GLY A 38 -6.51 -13.52 2.06
C GLY A 38 -6.48 -12.13 2.66
N GLY A 39 -5.31 -11.68 3.15
CA GLY A 39 -5.08 -10.34 3.70
C GLY A 39 -3.76 -9.75 3.20
N VAL A 40 -3.77 -8.64 2.45
CA VAL A 40 -2.51 -7.89 2.17
C VAL A 40 -2.21 -6.96 3.34
N ASN A 41 -1.01 -7.06 3.90
CA ASN A 41 -0.60 -6.19 4.99
C ASN A 41 -0.38 -4.77 4.45
N ALA A 42 -1.17 -3.81 4.93
CA ALA A 42 -1.10 -2.43 4.46
C ALA A 42 0.29 -1.79 4.60
N LEU A 43 1.06 -2.14 5.64
CA LEU A 43 2.43 -1.66 5.79
C LEU A 43 3.38 -2.29 4.77
N ARG A 44 3.16 -3.56 4.40
CA ARG A 44 3.92 -4.18 3.30
C ARG A 44 3.55 -3.59 1.95
N LEU A 45 2.28 -3.28 1.72
CA LEU A 45 1.85 -2.53 0.53
C LEU A 45 2.56 -1.18 0.43
N VAL A 46 2.58 -0.41 1.52
CA VAL A 46 3.30 0.86 1.58
C VAL A 46 4.79 0.68 1.31
N LYS A 47 5.43 -0.31 1.94
CA LYS A 47 6.83 -0.62 1.69
C LYS A 47 7.07 -1.01 0.23
N HIS A 48 6.20 -1.82 -0.37
CA HIS A 48 6.30 -2.23 -1.76
C HIS A 48 6.22 -1.02 -2.72
N LEU A 49 5.27 -0.12 -2.47
CA LEU A 49 5.02 1.06 -3.29
C LEU A 49 6.12 2.12 -3.19
N LEU A 50 6.75 2.27 -2.02
CA LEU A 50 7.76 3.31 -1.73
C LEU A 50 9.21 2.79 -1.77
N GLY A 51 9.49 1.74 -2.55
CA GLY A 51 10.87 1.32 -2.82
C GLY A 51 11.41 0.13 -2.00
N GLY A 52 10.54 -0.67 -1.40
CA GLY A 52 10.86 -1.98 -0.82
C GLY A 52 11.43 -1.97 0.61
N SER A 53 12.11 -3.06 0.97
CA SER A 53 12.47 -3.47 2.35
C SER A 53 13.38 -2.53 3.15
N GLN A 54 13.80 -1.38 2.59
CA GLN A 54 14.64 -0.39 3.28
C GLN A 54 13.84 0.56 4.20
N LEU A 55 12.51 0.59 4.07
CA LEU A 55 11.64 1.36 4.96
C LEU A 55 11.51 0.71 6.33
N ARG A 56 11.90 1.44 7.37
CA ARG A 56 11.65 1.03 8.76
C ARG A 56 10.15 1.06 9.03
N ASP A 57 9.69 0.27 10.00
CA ASP A 57 8.26 0.19 10.32
C ASP A 57 7.67 1.54 10.71
N VAL A 58 8.41 2.37 11.45
CA VAL A 58 7.97 3.73 11.82
C VAL A 58 7.75 4.63 10.60
N GLU A 59 8.60 4.51 9.58
CA GLU A 59 8.48 5.27 8.32
C GLU A 59 7.29 4.75 7.50
N ALA A 60 7.10 3.43 7.46
CA ALA A 60 5.97 2.81 6.80
C ALA A 60 4.62 3.18 7.45
N VAL A 61 4.55 3.24 8.78
CA VAL A 61 3.36 3.71 9.51
C VAL A 61 3.08 5.18 9.19
N TRP A 62 4.11 6.03 9.25
CA TRP A 62 3.98 7.44 8.91
C TRP A 62 3.50 7.69 7.48
N ALA A 63 3.99 6.88 6.54
CA ALA A 63 3.57 6.92 5.14
C ALA A 63 2.16 6.37 4.94
N TYR A 64 1.82 5.27 5.62
CA TYR A 64 0.49 4.69 5.60
C TYR A 64 -0.58 5.71 6.02
N ASP A 65 -0.36 6.46 7.10
CA ASP A 65 -1.31 7.48 7.57
C ASP A 65 -1.66 8.52 6.50
N ARG A 66 -0.69 8.85 5.63
CA ARG A 66 -0.86 9.81 4.52
C ARG A 66 -1.50 9.20 3.28
N LEU A 67 -1.22 7.93 3.02
CA LEU A 67 -1.75 7.20 1.86
C LEU A 67 -3.14 6.61 2.13
N LYS A 68 -3.51 6.42 3.40
CA LYS A 68 -4.79 5.87 3.86
C LYS A 68 -6.03 6.45 3.15
N PRO A 69 -6.21 7.77 2.97
CA PRO A 69 -7.38 8.30 2.25
C PRO A 69 -7.41 7.89 0.77
N ALA A 70 -6.26 7.83 0.11
CA ALA A 70 -6.16 7.39 -1.28
C ALA A 70 -6.41 5.89 -1.41
N PHE A 71 -5.83 5.09 -0.51
CA PHE A 71 -6.09 3.66 -0.44
C PHE A 71 -7.55 3.34 -0.19
N ARG A 72 -8.22 4.03 0.73
CA ARG A 72 -9.65 3.83 0.97
C ARG A 72 -10.47 4.05 -0.30
N THR A 73 -10.26 5.20 -0.95
CA THR A 73 -10.92 5.54 -2.22
C THR A 73 -10.65 4.50 -3.32
N ALA A 74 -9.41 3.98 -3.38
CA ALA A 74 -9.04 2.96 -4.36
C ALA A 74 -9.71 1.62 -4.04
N PHE A 75 -9.62 1.14 -2.80
CA PHE A 75 -10.20 -0.14 -2.37
C PHE A 75 -11.72 -0.18 -2.44
N GLU A 76 -12.41 0.93 -2.13
CA GLU A 76 -13.87 1.04 -2.31
C GLU A 76 -14.32 0.79 -3.76
N GLN A 77 -13.42 1.01 -4.73
CA GLN A 77 -13.67 0.79 -6.16
C GLN A 77 -13.20 -0.57 -6.66
N ILE A 78 -12.59 -1.40 -5.80
CA ILE A 78 -12.06 -2.72 -6.16
C ILE A 78 -12.94 -3.80 -5.48
N PRO A 79 -14.04 -4.23 -6.12
CA PRO A 79 -14.95 -5.22 -5.55
C PRO A 79 -14.30 -6.59 -5.35
N SER A 80 -13.23 -6.91 -6.08
CA SER A 80 -12.39 -8.11 -5.91
C SER A 80 -11.61 -8.12 -4.60
N LEU A 81 -11.37 -6.95 -3.99
CA LEU A 81 -10.64 -6.80 -2.73
C LEU A 81 -11.56 -6.52 -1.52
N TYR A 82 -12.89 -6.48 -1.73
CA TYR A 82 -13.89 -6.22 -0.70
C TYR A 82 -13.99 -7.30 0.39
N TYR A 83 -13.20 -8.37 0.30
CA TYR A 83 -13.14 -9.46 1.28
C TYR A 83 -12.02 -9.27 2.34
N PHE A 84 -11.36 -8.11 2.36
CA PHE A 84 -10.12 -7.89 3.12
C PHE A 84 -10.27 -6.93 4.33
N GLU A 85 -11.49 -6.51 4.67
CA GLU A 85 -11.75 -5.98 6.01
C GLU A 85 -12.02 -7.18 6.93
N GLY A 86 -10.97 -7.63 7.62
CA GLY A 86 -11.03 -8.74 8.56
C GLY A 86 -12.05 -8.50 9.68
N ASP A 87 -12.85 -9.54 9.92
CA ASP A 87 -13.50 -9.85 11.20
C ASP A 87 -12.44 -10.27 12.23
#